data_AF-A0AAV5ALR3-F1
#
_entry.id   AF-A0AAV5ALR3-F1
#
_cell.length_a   1.000
_cell.length_b   1.000
_cell.length_c   1.000
_cell.angle_alpha   90.00
_cell.angle_beta   90.00
_cell.angle_gamma   90.00
#
_symmetry.space_group_name_H-M   'P 1'
#
loop_
_entity.id
_entity.type
_entity.pdbx_description
1 polymer ?
#
loop_
_entity_poly.entity_id
_entity_poly.type
_entity_poly.pdbx_seq_one_letter_code
_entity_poly.pdbx_strand_id
1 'polypeptide(L)'
;MPATLGLKRKPRQKPAPYNHIPQKPKANLPKTSEDLKAWDIIQEFATSDMTLPCAEGCLCKYLGDRYIEGEWTEAFKAVMDAENNSVLALEAIERLTTAVTATPSVHPPSISSNNTSQHDWPLQIQELEKDLQQVVNELKWRNQIVGQLLTLEEMLNLVEETDVGGCDLLTDEKIVQKVKYKMSVEQGEIMELDSESEGEVEEETEDKLTIPEVLTLCEQVECLCLRYVSNPSEEGGDNEVKTDGVGSMVREELVRIANICHIFSRYTVLHK
;
A
#
# COMPACT_ATOMS: atom_id res chain seq x y z
N MET A 1 -49.88 -11.73 -34.46
CA MET A 1 -48.92 -12.55 -33.69
C MET A 1 -47.53 -12.26 -34.26
N PRO A 2 -46.69 -11.42 -33.62
CA PRO A 2 -45.42 -10.98 -34.22
C PRO A 2 -44.26 -11.95 -33.89
N ALA A 3 -43.30 -12.01 -34.80
CA ALA A 3 -42.12 -12.86 -34.77
C ALA A 3 -40.98 -12.26 -33.93
N THR A 4 -40.32 -13.09 -33.12
CA THR A 4 -39.18 -12.72 -32.27
C THR A 4 -37.88 -13.00 -33.02
N LEU A 5 -37.15 -11.95 -33.39
CA LEU A 5 -35.80 -12.04 -33.96
C LEU A 5 -34.76 -12.21 -32.84
N GLY A 6 -34.06 -13.35 -32.84
CA GLY A 6 -32.96 -13.64 -31.92
C GLY A 6 -31.70 -12.84 -32.27
N LEU A 7 -31.31 -11.90 -31.40
CA LEU A 7 -30.05 -11.17 -31.48
C LEU A 7 -28.89 -12.07 -31.03
N LYS A 8 -28.12 -12.53 -32.02
CA LYS A 8 -26.86 -13.28 -31.85
C LYS A 8 -25.78 -12.33 -31.33
N ARG A 9 -25.45 -12.39 -30.04
CA ARG A 9 -24.39 -11.59 -29.42
C ARG A 9 -23.02 -12.00 -29.99
N LYS A 10 -22.26 -11.02 -30.50
CA LYS A 10 -20.87 -11.18 -30.95
C LYS A 10 -19.94 -11.41 -29.74
N PRO A 11 -18.86 -12.19 -29.87
CA PRO A 11 -17.85 -12.35 -28.83
C PRO A 11 -17.14 -11.02 -28.53
N ARG A 12 -16.98 -10.71 -27.24
CA ARG A 12 -16.17 -9.60 -26.73
C ARG A 12 -14.70 -9.84 -27.15
N GLN A 13 -14.15 -9.01 -28.02
CA GLN A 13 -12.71 -8.97 -28.27
C GLN A 13 -12.02 -8.38 -27.04
N LYS A 14 -11.03 -9.08 -26.50
CA LYS A 14 -10.18 -8.56 -25.42
C LYS A 14 -9.38 -7.36 -25.95
N PRO A 15 -9.37 -6.20 -25.26
CA PRO A 15 -8.49 -5.11 -25.64
C PRO A 15 -7.03 -5.56 -25.50
N ALA A 16 -6.19 -5.15 -26.44
CA ALA A 16 -4.77 -5.42 -26.43
C ALA A 16 -4.11 -4.80 -25.18
N PRO A 17 -3.03 -5.41 -24.64
CA PRO A 17 -2.34 -4.91 -23.47
C PRO A 17 -1.71 -3.54 -23.75
N TYR A 18 -1.97 -2.57 -22.87
CA TYR A 18 -1.42 -1.23 -22.93
C TYR A 18 0.07 -1.28 -22.57
N ASN A 19 0.94 -1.29 -23.59
CA ASN A 19 2.38 -1.10 -23.42
C ASN A 19 2.71 0.39 -23.58
N HIS A 20 2.55 1.19 -22.52
CA HIS A 20 3.18 2.51 -22.46
C HIS A 20 4.59 2.35 -21.90
N ILE A 21 5.58 2.45 -22.79
CA ILE A 21 6.97 2.64 -22.41
C ILE A 21 7.11 4.11 -22.00
N PRO A 22 7.49 4.43 -20.75
CA PRO A 22 7.75 5.81 -20.34
C PRO A 22 8.91 6.36 -21.17
N GLN A 23 8.63 7.30 -22.08
CA GLN A 23 9.69 7.92 -22.87
C GLN A 23 10.39 8.99 -22.02
N LYS A 24 11.71 8.87 -21.87
CA LYS A 24 12.55 9.87 -21.21
C LYS A 24 12.43 11.23 -21.94
N PRO A 25 12.26 12.36 -21.23
CA PRO A 25 12.19 13.68 -21.84
C PRO A 25 13.48 14.02 -22.60
N LYS A 26 13.38 14.33 -23.90
CA LYS A 26 14.49 14.92 -24.66
C LYS A 26 14.59 16.40 -24.27
N ALA A 27 15.65 16.74 -23.54
CA ALA A 27 15.95 18.10 -23.15
C ALA A 27 16.02 19.03 -24.39
N ASN A 28 15.29 20.14 -24.34
CA ASN A 28 15.18 21.23 -25.34
C ASN A 28 13.97 21.22 -26.31
N LEU A 29 12.87 20.51 -26.03
CA LEU A 29 11.62 20.72 -26.77
C LEU A 29 10.72 21.78 -26.09
N PRO A 30 9.96 22.60 -26.85
CA PRO A 30 8.95 23.50 -26.30
C PRO A 30 7.94 22.72 -25.46
N LYS A 31 7.46 23.33 -24.38
CA LYS A 31 6.41 22.73 -23.53
C LYS A 31 5.19 22.42 -24.39
N THR A 32 4.65 21.23 -24.25
CA THR A 32 3.47 20.85 -25.04
C THR A 32 2.21 21.56 -24.60
N SER A 33 2.17 22.03 -23.36
CA SER A 33 1.09 22.83 -22.81
C SER A 33 0.91 24.21 -23.47
N GLU A 34 1.81 24.64 -24.36
CA GLU A 34 1.66 25.86 -25.16
C GLU A 34 0.87 25.64 -26.47
N ASP A 35 0.60 24.39 -26.85
CA ASP A 35 -0.12 24.04 -28.09
C ASP A 35 -1.65 24.16 -27.88
N LEU A 36 -2.24 25.24 -28.41
CA LEU A 36 -3.70 25.49 -28.28
C LEU A 36 -4.56 24.35 -28.83
N LYS A 37 -4.12 23.63 -29.86
CA LYS A 37 -4.88 22.50 -30.41
C LYS A 37 -4.85 21.27 -29.51
N ALA A 38 -3.81 21.14 -28.69
CA ALA A 38 -3.78 20.09 -27.68
C ALA A 38 -4.79 20.39 -26.56
N TRP A 39 -5.00 21.67 -26.22
CA TRP A 39 -6.07 22.08 -25.31
C TRP A 39 -7.47 21.85 -25.90
N ASP A 40 -7.68 22.00 -27.21
CA ASP A 40 -8.95 21.66 -27.85
C ASP A 40 -9.36 20.19 -27.60
N ILE A 41 -8.38 19.27 -27.57
CA ILE A 41 -8.62 17.84 -27.27
C ILE A 41 -9.07 17.66 -25.80
N ILE A 42 -8.45 18.40 -24.87
CA ILE A 42 -8.85 18.39 -23.45
C ILE A 42 -10.26 18.99 -23.28
N GLN A 43 -10.58 20.04 -24.04
CA GLN A 43 -11.89 20.66 -24.05
C GLN A 43 -12.97 19.72 -24.60
N GLU A 44 -12.65 18.97 -25.66
CA GLU A 44 -13.51 17.91 -26.20
C GLU A 44 -13.74 16.81 -25.17
N PHE A 45 -12.70 16.40 -24.43
CA PHE A 45 -12.83 15.45 -23.33
C PHE A 45 -13.76 15.95 -22.20
N ALA A 46 -13.73 17.23 -21.87
CA ALA A 46 -14.59 17.82 -20.84
C ALA A 46 -16.07 17.96 -21.25
N THR A 47 -16.37 17.92 -22.55
CA THR A 47 -17.72 18.18 -23.09
C THR A 47 -18.37 16.95 -23.74
N SER A 48 -17.59 15.92 -24.03
CA SER A 48 -18.03 14.68 -24.68
C SER A 48 -18.00 13.50 -23.71
N ASP A 49 -18.73 12.43 -24.02
CA ASP A 49 -18.71 11.16 -23.27
C ASP A 49 -17.43 10.33 -23.52
N MET A 50 -16.32 11.00 -23.83
CA MET A 50 -15.04 10.36 -24.12
C MET A 50 -14.42 9.83 -22.82
N THR A 51 -13.94 8.59 -22.82
CA THR A 51 -13.22 8.02 -21.66
C THR A 51 -11.79 8.56 -21.57
N LEU A 52 -11.23 8.69 -20.36
CA LEU A 52 -9.85 9.19 -20.14
C LEU A 52 -8.78 8.51 -21.03
N PRO A 53 -8.74 7.17 -21.19
CA PRO A 53 -7.76 6.54 -22.08
C PRO A 53 -7.91 6.94 -23.56
N CYS A 54 -9.12 7.29 -23.99
CA CYS A 54 -9.37 7.76 -25.35
C CYS A 54 -8.87 9.20 -25.54
N ALA A 55 -9.10 10.07 -24.55
CA ALA A 55 -8.61 11.45 -24.58
C ALA A 55 -7.08 11.50 -24.55
N GLU A 56 -6.46 10.72 -23.67
CA GLU A 56 -5.01 10.56 -23.60
C GLU A 56 -4.45 10.00 -24.91
N GLY A 57 -5.09 8.98 -25.50
CA GLY A 57 -4.70 8.43 -26.80
C GLY A 57 -4.79 9.46 -27.94
N CYS A 58 -5.84 10.30 -27.96
CA CYS A 58 -5.98 11.39 -28.92
C CYS A 58 -4.85 12.43 -28.77
N LEU A 59 -4.54 12.81 -27.53
CA LEU A 59 -3.51 13.77 -27.19
C LEU A 59 -2.11 13.25 -27.52
N CYS A 60 -1.82 11.99 -27.17
CA CYS A 60 -0.58 11.30 -27.50
C CYS A 60 -0.41 11.17 -29.03
N LYS A 61 -1.48 10.82 -29.76
CA LYS A 61 -1.46 10.77 -31.23
C LYS A 61 -1.21 12.14 -31.87
N TYR A 62 -1.75 13.21 -31.29
CA TYR A 62 -1.57 14.57 -31.79
C TYR A 62 -0.16 15.12 -31.51
N LEU A 63 0.35 14.93 -30.29
CA LEU A 63 1.64 15.46 -29.86
C LEU A 63 2.84 14.56 -30.23
N GLY A 64 2.60 13.25 -30.43
CA GLY A 64 3.62 12.26 -30.75
C GLY A 64 4.72 12.19 -29.67
N ASP A 65 5.97 12.19 -30.10
CA ASP A 65 7.16 12.16 -29.23
C ASP A 65 7.29 13.38 -28.30
N ARG A 66 6.44 14.41 -28.49
CA ARG A 66 6.44 15.60 -27.62
C ARG A 66 5.58 15.39 -26.38
N TYR A 67 4.69 14.39 -26.36
CA TYR A 67 3.77 14.17 -25.25
C TYR A 67 4.52 13.88 -23.94
N ILE A 68 4.29 14.71 -22.94
CA ILE A 68 4.81 14.54 -21.58
C ILE A 68 3.62 14.45 -20.63
N GLU A 69 3.36 13.25 -20.12
CA GLU A 69 2.21 12.97 -19.23
C GLU A 69 2.12 13.97 -18.06
N GLY A 70 3.26 14.28 -17.43
CA GLY A 70 3.33 15.22 -16.30
C GLY A 70 2.88 16.65 -16.62
N GLU A 71 2.95 17.10 -17.88
CA GLU A 71 2.46 18.44 -18.26
C GLU A 71 0.93 18.49 -18.37
N TRP A 72 0.28 17.34 -18.57
CA TRP A 72 -1.16 17.23 -18.80
C TRP A 72 -1.91 16.65 -17.60
N THR A 73 -1.20 16.12 -16.59
CA THR A 73 -1.81 15.53 -15.39
C THR A 73 -2.75 16.51 -14.68
N GLU A 74 -2.34 17.78 -14.55
CA GLU A 74 -3.17 18.80 -13.89
C GLU A 74 -4.44 19.12 -14.68
N ALA A 75 -4.35 19.13 -16.02
CA ALA A 75 -5.49 19.35 -16.90
C ALA A 75 -6.49 18.18 -16.81
N PHE A 76 -6.02 16.94 -16.88
CA PHE A 76 -6.88 15.76 -16.71
C PHE A 76 -7.51 15.71 -15.32
N LYS A 77 -6.74 16.00 -14.27
CA LYS A 77 -7.24 16.07 -12.90
C LYS A 77 -8.35 17.11 -12.76
N ALA A 78 -8.16 18.30 -13.32
CA ALA A 78 -9.17 19.36 -13.28
C ALA A 78 -10.51 18.95 -13.93
N VAL A 79 -10.47 18.18 -15.03
CA VAL A 79 -11.69 17.64 -15.67
C VAL A 79 -12.33 16.56 -14.81
N MET A 80 -11.54 15.68 -14.20
CA MET A 80 -12.03 14.59 -13.34
C MET A 80 -12.65 15.12 -12.04
N ASP A 81 -12.03 16.14 -11.42
CA ASP A 81 -12.51 16.78 -10.18
C ASP A 81 -13.83 17.55 -10.39
N ALA A 82 -14.18 17.90 -11.64
CA ALA A 82 -15.43 18.57 -11.95
C ALA A 82 -16.66 17.63 -11.97
N GLU A 83 -16.48 16.32 -11.73
CA GLU A 83 -17.55 15.31 -11.51
C GLU A 83 -18.82 15.52 -12.35
N ASN A 84 -18.72 15.34 -13.67
CA ASN A 84 -19.85 15.45 -14.61
C ASN A 84 -20.45 16.87 -14.77
N ASN A 85 -19.76 17.92 -14.28
CA ASN A 85 -20.12 19.31 -14.53
C ASN A 85 -19.22 19.91 -15.62
N SER A 86 -19.69 19.87 -16.87
CA SER A 86 -18.96 20.39 -18.02
C SER A 86 -18.65 21.89 -17.91
N VAL A 87 -19.46 22.68 -17.20
CA VAL A 87 -19.23 24.12 -17.01
C VAL A 87 -18.01 24.35 -16.12
N LEU A 88 -17.94 23.64 -14.98
CA LEU A 88 -16.80 23.72 -14.06
C LEU A 88 -15.51 23.19 -14.70
N ALA A 89 -15.60 22.10 -15.48
CA ALA A 89 -14.46 21.56 -16.20
C ALA A 89 -13.89 22.57 -17.20
N LEU A 90 -14.75 23.23 -17.99
CA LEU A 90 -14.36 24.25 -18.95
C LEU A 90 -13.72 25.48 -18.29
N GLU A 91 -14.29 25.97 -17.18
CA GLU A 91 -13.72 27.08 -16.42
C GLU A 91 -12.31 26.74 -15.88
N ALA A 92 -12.14 25.52 -15.38
CA ALA A 92 -10.84 25.06 -14.89
C ALA A 92 -9.80 24.94 -16.03
N ILE A 93 -10.21 24.44 -17.20
CA ILE A 93 -9.35 24.36 -18.40
C ILE A 93 -8.97 25.75 -18.89
N GLU A 94 -9.92 26.70 -18.96
CA GLU A 94 -9.65 28.08 -19.39
C GLU A 94 -8.65 28.76 -18.44
N ARG A 95 -8.80 28.56 -17.13
CA ARG A 95 -7.86 29.06 -16.12
C ARG A 95 -6.45 28.50 -16.31
N LEU A 96 -6.31 27.21 -16.60
CA LEU A 96 -5.01 26.59 -16.87
C LEU A 96 -4.41 27.08 -18.20
N THR A 97 -5.23 27.17 -19.24
CA THR A 97 -4.80 27.63 -20.57
C THR A 97 -4.33 29.09 -20.52
N THR A 98 -5.05 29.94 -19.80
CA THR A 98 -4.67 31.34 -19.58
C THR A 98 -3.40 31.46 -18.73
N ALA A 99 -3.21 30.64 -17.70
CA ALA A 99 -1.98 30.65 -16.92
C ALA A 99 -0.73 30.28 -17.74
N VAL A 100 -0.87 29.34 -18.68
CA VAL A 100 0.23 28.94 -19.58
C VAL A 100 0.48 30.00 -20.66
N THR A 101 -0.57 30.52 -21.30
CA THR A 101 -0.47 31.49 -22.40
C THR A 101 -0.17 32.92 -21.96
N ALA A 102 -0.53 33.30 -20.73
CA ALA A 102 -0.26 34.62 -20.16
C ALA A 102 1.17 34.75 -19.62
N THR A 103 2.11 33.89 -20.01
CA THR A 103 3.54 34.11 -19.77
C THR A 103 4.16 34.86 -20.95
N PRO A 104 4.12 36.22 -21.00
CA PRO A 104 5.04 36.91 -21.87
C PRO A 104 6.45 36.65 -21.32
N SER A 105 7.29 36.09 -22.17
CA SER A 105 8.74 36.09 -22.04
C SER A 105 9.24 37.51 -21.74
N VAL A 106 9.28 37.86 -20.45
CA VAL A 106 10.05 38.98 -19.92
C VAL A 106 10.93 38.37 -18.85
N HIS A 107 12.21 38.27 -19.19
CA HIS A 107 13.28 37.94 -18.26
C HIS A 107 13.04 38.62 -16.90
N PRO A 108 13.12 37.92 -15.75
CA PRO A 108 13.14 38.63 -14.49
C PRO A 108 14.54 39.27 -14.34
N PRO A 109 14.66 40.60 -14.18
CA PRO A 109 15.82 41.12 -13.49
C PRO A 109 15.64 40.71 -12.04
N SER A 110 16.60 39.93 -11.57
CA SER A 110 16.90 39.79 -10.16
C SER A 110 16.88 41.18 -9.51
N ILE A 111 15.93 41.47 -8.61
CA ILE A 111 16.04 42.45 -7.51
C ILE A 111 14.92 42.18 -6.49
N SER A 112 15.38 41.73 -5.33
CA SER A 112 14.90 42.07 -3.98
C SER A 112 13.87 43.21 -3.90
N SER A 113 12.70 42.97 -3.32
CA SER A 113 12.37 43.50 -1.98
C SER A 113 10.87 43.39 -1.64
N ASN A 114 10.59 42.67 -0.56
CA ASN A 114 9.86 43.13 0.62
C ASN A 114 8.42 43.67 0.43
N ASN A 115 7.40 42.88 0.77
CA ASN A 115 6.71 42.99 2.06
C ASN A 115 5.36 42.24 2.14
N THR A 116 5.27 41.45 3.22
CA THR A 116 4.08 41.21 4.07
C THR A 116 2.94 40.36 3.52
N SER A 117 3.12 39.04 3.63
CA SER A 117 2.37 38.17 4.57
C SER A 117 2.92 36.75 4.46
N GLN A 118 4.17 36.55 4.89
CA GLN A 118 4.73 35.21 5.06
C GLN A 118 4.06 34.58 6.28
N HIS A 119 3.07 33.75 5.98
CA HIS A 119 2.57 32.70 6.85
C HIS A 119 3.76 31.84 7.31
N ASP A 120 3.82 31.48 8.60
CA ASP A 120 4.79 30.59 9.29
C ASP A 120 4.83 29.13 8.76
N TRP A 121 4.58 28.96 7.46
CA TRP A 121 4.51 27.68 6.76
C TRP A 121 5.88 26.98 6.54
N PRO A 122 7.05 27.66 6.49
CA PRO A 122 8.32 26.96 6.22
C PRO A 122 8.82 26.08 7.37
N LEU A 123 8.56 26.45 8.64
CA LEU A 123 9.13 25.75 9.79
C LEU A 123 8.35 24.47 10.15
N GLN A 124 7.01 24.53 10.09
CA GLN A 124 6.17 23.36 10.35
C GLN A 124 6.39 22.24 9.32
N ILE A 125 6.61 22.60 8.05
CA ILE A 125 6.95 21.62 7.02
C ILE A 125 8.32 21.00 7.30
N GLN A 126 9.30 21.79 7.73
CA GLN A 126 10.64 21.28 8.00
C GLN A 126 10.68 20.34 9.22
N GLU A 127 9.88 20.61 10.26
CA GLU A 127 9.70 19.70 11.39
C GLU A 127 8.97 18.43 10.96
N LEU A 128 7.89 18.54 10.19
CA LEU A 128 7.15 17.39 9.68
C LEU A 128 8.01 16.53 8.73
N GLU A 129 8.84 17.15 7.89
CA GLU A 129 9.78 16.47 7.02
C GLU A 129 10.83 15.72 7.83
N LYS A 130 11.36 16.32 8.90
CA LYS A 130 12.30 15.66 9.81
C LYS A 130 11.65 14.48 10.55
N ASP A 131 10.43 14.65 11.04
CA ASP A 131 9.68 13.60 11.72
C ASP A 131 9.39 12.44 10.76
N LEU A 132 8.98 12.74 9.54
CA LEU A 132 8.77 11.73 8.51
C LEU A 132 10.08 11.00 8.16
N GLN A 133 11.18 11.75 8.01
CA GLN A 133 12.49 11.19 7.73
C GLN A 133 12.97 10.28 8.86
N GLN A 134 12.68 10.64 10.11
CA GLN A 134 12.97 9.83 11.28
C GLN A 134 12.15 8.54 11.28
N VAL A 135 10.83 8.62 11.07
CA VAL A 135 9.95 7.44 11.00
C VAL A 135 10.38 6.51 9.87
N VAL A 136 10.77 7.04 8.71
CA VAL A 136 11.27 6.24 7.58
C VAL A 136 12.59 5.57 7.94
N ASN A 137 13.49 6.25 8.65
CA ASN A 137 14.76 5.66 9.09
C ASN A 137 14.54 4.58 10.16
N GLU A 138 13.63 4.82 11.11
CA GLU A 138 13.20 3.80 12.08
C GLU A 138 12.54 2.62 11.40
N LEU A 139 11.69 2.87 10.40
CA LEU A 139 11.05 1.82 9.62
C LEU A 139 12.07 1.03 8.81
N LYS A 140 13.09 1.66 8.22
CA LYS A 140 14.20 0.97 7.54
C LYS A 140 15.04 0.16 8.51
N TRP A 141 15.29 0.69 9.71
CA TRP A 141 16.04 -0.02 10.75
C TRP A 141 15.25 -1.21 11.30
N ARG A 142 13.94 -1.06 11.52
CA ARG A 142 13.03 -2.12 12.00
C ARG A 142 12.70 -3.14 10.90
N ASN A 143 12.51 -2.69 9.66
CA ASN A 143 12.38 -3.53 8.47
C ASN A 143 13.75 -3.97 7.94
N GLN A 144 14.71 -4.22 8.83
CA GLN A 144 15.74 -5.22 8.56
C GLN A 144 15.05 -6.59 8.44
N ILE A 145 14.30 -6.76 7.35
CA ILE A 145 13.83 -8.06 6.90
C ILE A 145 15.11 -8.86 6.73
N VAL A 146 15.34 -9.78 7.66
CA VAL A 146 16.40 -10.77 7.56
C VAL A 146 15.99 -11.65 6.39
N GLY A 147 16.47 -11.28 5.20
CA GLY A 147 16.08 -11.87 3.93
C GLY A 147 16.49 -10.98 2.77
N GLN A 148 16.75 -11.59 1.62
CA GLN A 148 17.07 -10.86 0.40
C GLN A 148 15.87 -10.00 0.00
N LEU A 149 16.10 -8.70 -0.22
CA LEU A 149 15.08 -7.76 -0.66
C LEU A 149 14.42 -8.32 -1.93
N LEU A 150 13.10 -8.49 -1.93
CA LEU A 150 12.37 -8.91 -3.13
C LEU A 150 12.71 -7.96 -4.27
N THR A 151 13.15 -8.51 -5.39
CA THR A 151 13.46 -7.75 -6.59
C THR A 151 12.19 -7.16 -7.18
N LEU A 152 12.31 -6.05 -7.92
CA LEU A 152 11.18 -5.43 -8.63
C LEU A 152 10.49 -6.46 -9.55
N GLU A 153 11.25 -7.40 -10.10
CA GLU A 153 10.72 -8.48 -10.93
C GLU A 153 9.90 -9.49 -10.14
N GLU A 154 10.28 -9.84 -8.91
CA GLU A 154 9.46 -10.68 -8.01
C GLU A 154 8.21 -9.95 -7.49
N MET A 155 8.26 -8.63 -7.36
CA MET A 155 7.08 -7.81 -7.02
C MET A 155 6.08 -7.70 -8.18
N LEU A 156 6.58 -7.68 -9.42
CA LEU A 156 5.75 -7.57 -10.62
C LEU A 156 5.31 -8.94 -11.15
N ASN A 157 6.10 -9.98 -10.89
CA ASN A 157 5.78 -11.38 -11.13
C ASN A 157 5.52 -12.06 -9.79
N LEU A 158 4.47 -11.62 -9.08
CA LEU A 158 3.95 -12.40 -7.96
C LEU A 158 3.73 -13.83 -8.48
N VAL A 159 4.42 -14.79 -7.87
CA VAL A 159 4.18 -16.20 -8.18
C VAL A 159 2.68 -16.41 -8.00
N GLU A 160 2.02 -16.93 -9.04
CA GLU A 160 0.59 -17.22 -8.99
C GLU A 160 0.37 -18.06 -7.74
N GLU A 161 -0.44 -17.56 -6.80
CA GLU A 161 -0.69 -18.24 -5.54
C GLU A 161 -1.20 -19.63 -5.88
N THR A 162 -0.36 -20.65 -5.65
CA THR A 162 -0.81 -22.03 -5.75
C THR A 162 -1.88 -22.18 -4.69
N ASP A 163 -3.11 -22.44 -5.14
CA ASP A 163 -4.22 -22.80 -4.28
C ASP A 163 -3.74 -23.88 -3.32
N VAL A 164 -3.53 -23.50 -2.07
CA VAL A 164 -3.25 -24.44 -0.98
C VAL A 164 -4.60 -25.09 -0.69
N GLY A 165 -4.98 -26.00 -1.59
CA GLY A 165 -6.20 -26.79 -1.51
C GLY A 165 -6.20 -27.54 -0.19
N GLY A 166 -6.90 -26.98 0.79
CA GLY A 166 -6.78 -27.43 2.17
C GLY A 166 -7.02 -26.36 3.23
N CYS A 167 -7.38 -25.13 2.86
CA CYS A 167 -8.18 -24.34 3.79
C CYS A 167 -9.53 -25.05 3.92
N ASP A 168 -9.65 -25.91 4.94
CA ASP A 168 -10.92 -26.29 5.54
C ASP A 168 -11.55 -24.99 6.08
N LEU A 169 -12.02 -24.15 5.15
CA LEU A 169 -12.85 -23.01 5.44
C LEU A 169 -14.06 -23.60 6.14
N LEU A 170 -14.05 -23.51 7.45
CA LEU A 170 -15.17 -23.89 8.28
C LEU A 170 -16.36 -23.15 7.69
N THR A 171 -17.31 -23.92 7.16
CA THR A 171 -18.57 -23.37 6.66
C THR A 171 -19.18 -22.54 7.77
N ASP A 172 -19.86 -21.44 7.44
CA ASP A 172 -20.41 -20.50 8.43
C ASP A 172 -21.19 -21.23 9.55
N GLU A 173 -21.93 -22.30 9.23
CA GLU A 173 -22.57 -23.20 10.20
C GLU A 173 -21.64 -23.78 11.27
N LYS A 174 -20.44 -24.26 10.90
CA LYS A 174 -19.48 -24.86 11.84
C LYS A 174 -18.86 -23.80 12.74
N ILE A 175 -18.64 -22.59 12.22
CA ILE A 175 -18.18 -21.44 13.00
C ILE A 175 -19.25 -21.08 14.03
N VAL A 176 -20.52 -20.95 13.60
CA VAL A 176 -21.64 -20.64 14.48
C VAL A 176 -21.83 -21.71 15.56
N GLN A 177 -21.72 -23.00 15.21
CA GLN A 177 -21.80 -24.09 16.19
C GLN A 177 -20.67 -24.03 17.22
N LYS A 178 -19.43 -23.77 16.79
CA LYS A 178 -18.29 -23.69 17.71
C LYS A 178 -18.37 -22.47 18.63
N VAL A 179 -18.84 -21.33 18.12
CA VAL A 179 -19.10 -20.12 18.93
C VAL A 179 -20.22 -20.37 19.94
N LYS A 180 -21.35 -20.95 19.51
CA LYS A 180 -22.45 -21.29 20.43
C LYS A 180 -22.01 -22.25 21.52
N TYR A 181 -21.28 -23.31 21.17
CA TYR A 181 -20.73 -24.24 22.15
C TYR A 181 -19.84 -23.52 23.17
N LYS A 182 -18.90 -22.70 22.70
CA LYS A 182 -18.00 -21.94 23.59
C LYS A 182 -18.76 -20.99 24.51
N MET A 183 -19.75 -20.27 24.00
CA MET A 183 -20.60 -19.37 24.79
C MET A 183 -21.42 -20.12 25.84
N SER A 184 -21.95 -21.31 25.51
CA SER A 184 -22.73 -22.13 26.45
C SER A 184 -21.84 -22.81 27.51
N VAL A 185 -20.59 -23.14 27.20
CA VAL A 185 -19.60 -23.60 28.20
C VAL A 185 -19.23 -22.45 29.15
N GLU A 186 -18.95 -21.26 28.63
CA GLU A 186 -18.56 -20.10 29.44
C GLU A 186 -19.70 -19.57 30.32
N GLN A 187 -20.96 -19.70 29.86
CA GLN A 187 -22.15 -19.39 30.65
C GLN A 187 -22.54 -20.49 31.64
N GLY A 188 -21.79 -21.61 31.71
CA GLY A 188 -22.05 -22.72 32.62
C GLY A 188 -23.32 -23.52 32.28
N GLU A 189 -23.84 -23.38 31.07
CA GLU A 189 -25.08 -24.02 30.61
C GLU A 189 -24.83 -25.44 30.06
N ILE A 190 -23.58 -25.74 29.67
CA ILE A 190 -23.10 -27.08 29.33
C ILE A 190 -22.22 -27.55 30.48
N MET A 191 -22.73 -28.49 31.27
CA MET A 191 -21.94 -29.26 32.22
C MET A 191 -21.04 -30.20 31.39
N GLU A 192 -19.72 -29.99 31.43
CA GLU A 192 -18.76 -30.98 30.96
C GLU A 192 -19.10 -32.29 31.68
N LEU A 193 -19.53 -33.30 30.93
CA LEU A 193 -19.66 -34.65 31.45
C LEU A 193 -18.24 -35.17 31.65
N ASP A 194 -17.70 -34.86 32.83
CA ASP A 194 -16.44 -35.39 33.33
C ASP A 194 -16.53 -36.92 33.32
N SER A 195 -15.68 -37.54 32.50
CA SER A 195 -15.38 -38.96 32.67
C SER A 195 -14.58 -39.09 33.96
N GLU A 196 -15.25 -39.63 34.98
CA GLU A 196 -14.76 -39.95 36.33
C GLU A 196 -13.24 -40.18 36.40
N SER A 197 -12.53 -39.24 37.02
CA SER A 197 -11.23 -39.49 37.62
C SER A 197 -11.09 -38.60 38.85
N GLU A 198 -11.35 -39.18 40.02
CA GLU A 198 -11.08 -38.56 41.31
C GLU A 198 -9.59 -38.19 41.42
N GLY A 199 -9.32 -36.90 41.47
CA GLY A 199 -8.03 -36.33 41.78
C GLY A 199 -8.24 -34.88 42.11
N GLU A 200 -8.17 -34.54 43.40
CA GLU A 200 -8.13 -33.16 43.88
C GLU A 200 -6.95 -32.47 43.18
N VAL A 201 -7.23 -31.63 42.18
CA VAL A 201 -6.24 -30.72 41.63
C VAL A 201 -6.55 -29.37 42.24
N GLU A 202 -5.66 -28.96 43.15
CA GLU A 202 -5.59 -27.62 43.71
C GLU A 202 -5.80 -26.61 42.57
N GLU A 203 -6.67 -25.62 42.76
CA GLU A 203 -6.73 -24.43 41.90
C GLU A 203 -5.33 -23.78 41.92
N GLU A 204 -4.48 -24.19 40.98
CA GLU A 204 -3.28 -23.46 40.62
C GLU A 204 -3.79 -22.12 40.13
N THR A 205 -3.66 -21.11 40.98
CA THR A 205 -3.94 -19.72 40.62
C THR A 205 -3.00 -19.39 39.48
N GLU A 206 -3.47 -19.57 38.25
CA GLU A 206 -2.77 -19.20 37.04
C GLU A 206 -2.44 -17.72 37.18
N ASP A 207 -1.17 -17.42 37.46
CA ASP A 207 -0.67 -16.07 37.64
C ASP A 207 -0.89 -15.33 36.31
N LYS A 208 -2.06 -14.69 36.20
CA LYS A 208 -2.46 -13.92 35.03
C LYS A 208 -1.51 -12.74 34.92
N LEU A 209 -0.50 -12.91 34.07
CA LEU A 209 0.40 -11.86 33.64
C LEU A 209 -0.43 -10.64 33.23
N THR A 210 -0.23 -9.56 33.95
CA THR A 210 -0.87 -8.28 33.65
C THR A 210 -0.31 -7.75 32.32
N ILE A 211 -1.12 -6.99 31.59
CA ILE A 211 -0.71 -6.36 30.31
C ILE A 211 0.69 -5.69 30.38
N PRO A 212 1.04 -4.90 31.42
CA PRO A 212 2.38 -4.31 31.50
C PRO A 212 3.51 -5.35 31.65
N GLU A 213 3.27 -6.48 32.32
CA GLU A 213 4.26 -7.56 32.46
C GLU A 213 4.47 -8.27 31.11
N VAL A 214 3.41 -8.48 30.34
CA VAL A 214 3.50 -9.03 28.97
C VAL A 214 4.31 -8.11 28.06
N LEU A 215 4.07 -6.79 28.14
CA LEU A 215 4.84 -5.82 27.35
C LEU A 215 6.33 -5.82 27.73
N THR A 216 6.62 -5.89 29.03
CA THR A 216 7.99 -5.95 29.55
C THR A 216 8.70 -7.22 29.07
N LEU A 217 7.99 -8.36 29.05
CA LEU A 217 8.52 -9.62 28.55
C LEU A 217 8.82 -9.56 27.05
N CYS A 218 7.92 -8.98 26.24
CA CYS A 218 8.14 -8.78 24.82
C CYS A 218 9.40 -7.93 24.54
N GLU A 219 9.59 -6.84 25.27
CA GLU A 219 10.76 -5.96 25.13
C GLU A 219 12.07 -6.69 25.51
N GLN A 220 12.04 -7.54 26.54
CA GLN A 220 13.18 -8.37 26.93
C GLN A 220 13.53 -9.41 25.85
N VAL A 221 12.52 -10.06 25.28
CA VAL A 221 12.71 -11.05 24.19
C VAL A 221 13.27 -10.37 22.95
N GLU A 222 12.75 -9.20 22.56
CA GLU A 222 13.26 -8.40 21.45
C GLU A 222 14.74 -8.04 21.66
N CYS A 223 15.10 -7.57 22.86
CA CYS A 223 16.49 -7.25 23.23
C CYS A 223 17.44 -8.45 23.15
N LEU A 224 16.97 -9.65 23.51
CA LEU A 224 17.77 -10.87 23.43
C LEU A 224 17.96 -11.34 21.99
N CYS A 225 16.91 -11.25 21.16
CA CYS A 225 16.97 -11.60 19.75
C CYS A 225 17.97 -10.71 18.99
N LEU A 226 17.94 -9.40 19.23
CA LEU A 226 18.87 -8.46 18.60
C LEU A 226 20.33 -8.70 19.00
N ARG A 227 20.57 -9.07 20.27
CA ARG A 227 21.92 -9.42 20.76
C ARG A 227 22.47 -10.70 20.15
N TYR A 228 21.61 -11.69 19.86
CA TYR A 228 22.03 -12.96 19.27
C TYR A 228 22.30 -12.85 17.77
N VAL A 229 21.54 -12.01 17.06
CA VAL A 229 21.77 -11.72 15.63
C VAL A 229 23.02 -10.87 15.41
N SER A 230 23.34 -9.96 16.34
CA SER A 230 24.49 -9.05 16.23
C SER A 230 25.83 -9.66 16.63
N ASN A 231 25.82 -10.83 17.29
CA ASN A 231 27.03 -11.58 17.63
C ASN A 231 27.00 -12.95 16.94
N PRO A 232 27.24 -13.04 15.62
CA PRO A 232 27.59 -14.33 15.03
C PRO A 232 28.91 -14.73 15.67
N SER A 233 28.89 -15.69 16.59
CA SER A 233 30.09 -16.19 17.25
C SER A 233 31.16 -16.49 16.20
N GLU A 234 32.19 -15.65 16.15
CA GLU A 234 33.48 -15.96 15.54
C GLU A 234 34.19 -17.00 16.41
N GLU A 235 33.58 -18.16 16.63
CA GLU A 235 34.32 -19.33 17.08
C GLU A 235 34.76 -20.11 15.86
N GLY A 236 35.85 -19.62 15.26
CA GLY A 236 36.69 -20.40 14.39
C GLY A 236 37.29 -21.57 15.17
N GLY A 237 36.78 -22.75 14.90
CA GLY A 237 37.35 -24.02 15.34
C GLY A 237 36.86 -25.11 14.41
N ASP A 238 37.75 -25.62 13.56
CA ASP A 238 37.55 -26.62 12.51
C ASP A 238 37.15 -28.01 13.04
N ASN A 239 36.09 -28.09 13.84
CA ASN A 239 35.46 -29.34 14.21
C ASN A 239 34.12 -29.39 13.49
N GLU A 240 34.12 -30.12 12.37
CA GLU A 240 32.95 -30.58 11.62
C GLU A 240 32.08 -31.47 12.54
N VAL A 241 31.38 -30.84 13.49
CA VAL A 241 30.29 -31.46 14.22
C VAL A 241 29.03 -31.15 13.44
N LYS A 242 28.57 -32.18 12.74
CA LYS A 242 27.29 -32.27 12.05
C LYS A 242 26.15 -32.00 13.06
N THR A 243 25.84 -30.73 13.31
CA THR A 243 24.66 -30.33 14.08
C THR A 243 23.47 -30.27 13.13
N ASP A 244 23.04 -31.45 12.71
CA ASP A 244 21.82 -31.63 11.93
C ASP A 244 20.60 -31.15 12.76
N GLY A 245 19.82 -30.24 12.18
CA GLY A 245 18.39 -30.04 12.49
C GLY A 245 18.02 -29.03 13.58
N VAL A 246 18.69 -29.02 14.75
CA VAL A 246 18.14 -28.29 15.92
C VAL A 246 18.25 -26.77 15.79
N GLY A 247 19.36 -26.26 15.22
CA GLY A 247 19.57 -24.81 15.08
C GLY A 247 18.66 -24.13 14.06
N SER A 248 18.17 -24.87 13.05
CA SER A 248 17.23 -24.32 12.06
C SER A 248 15.82 -24.19 12.63
N MET A 249 15.40 -25.19 13.41
CA MET A 249 14.07 -25.22 14.02
C MET A 249 13.89 -24.14 15.08
N VAL A 250 14.93 -23.86 15.88
CA VAL A 250 14.90 -22.78 16.88
C VAL A 250 14.84 -21.40 16.22
N ARG A 251 15.50 -21.21 15.07
CA ARG A 251 15.44 -19.95 14.32
C ARG A 251 14.06 -19.72 13.67
N GLU A 252 13.45 -20.75 13.09
CA GLU A 252 12.10 -20.62 12.53
C GLU A 252 11.05 -20.35 13.61
N GLU A 253 11.15 -21.02 14.77
CA GLU A 253 10.22 -20.74 15.88
C GLU A 253 10.43 -19.36 16.50
N LEU A 254 11.67 -18.88 16.62
CA LEU A 254 11.92 -17.50 17.07
C LEU A 254 11.33 -16.46 16.10
N VAL A 255 11.41 -16.70 14.78
CA VAL A 255 10.79 -15.84 13.77
C VAL A 255 9.26 -15.89 13.86
N ARG A 256 8.67 -17.06 14.11
CA ARG A 256 7.21 -17.20 14.31
C ARG A 256 6.74 -16.47 15.56
N ILE A 257 7.44 -16.63 16.68
CA ILE A 257 7.13 -15.95 17.94
C ILE A 257 7.25 -14.43 17.77
N ALA A 258 8.31 -13.93 17.13
CA ALA A 258 8.48 -12.51 16.84
C ALA A 258 7.34 -11.94 15.97
N ASN A 259 6.90 -12.68 14.95
CA ASN A 259 5.78 -12.28 14.10
C ASN A 259 4.46 -12.23 14.87
N ILE A 260 4.19 -13.21 15.75
CA ILE A 260 2.99 -13.22 16.60
C ILE A 260 3.02 -12.01 17.56
N CYS A 261 4.14 -11.74 18.22
CA CYS A 261 4.31 -10.58 19.10
C CYS A 261 4.07 -9.25 18.35
N HIS A 262 4.56 -9.14 17.11
CA HIS A 262 4.37 -7.94 16.29
C HIS A 262 2.90 -7.74 15.87
N ILE A 263 2.17 -8.82 15.56
CA ILE A 263 0.72 -8.76 15.29
C ILE A 263 -0.03 -8.26 16.53
N PHE A 264 0.23 -8.85 17.70
CA PHE A 264 -0.42 -8.44 18.95
C PHE A 264 -0.14 -6.97 19.31
N SER A 265 1.10 -6.51 19.13
CA SER A 265 1.47 -5.11 19.37
C SER A 265 0.67 -4.14 18.49
N ARG A 266 0.51 -4.43 17.19
CA ARG A 266 -0.29 -3.60 16.28
C ARG A 266 -1.77 -3.56 16.64
N TYR A 267 -2.36 -4.67 17.08
CA TYR A 267 -3.77 -4.71 17.49
C TYR A 267 -4.04 -3.92 18.77
N THR A 268 -3.09 -3.86 19.70
CA THR A 268 -3.26 -3.10 20.96
C THR A 268 -3.18 -1.58 20.79
N VAL A 269 -2.49 -1.09 19.76
CA VAL A 269 -2.38 0.35 19.46
C VAL A 269 -3.63 0.89 18.74
N LEU A 270 -4.33 0.05 17.98
CA LEU A 270 -5.53 0.43 17.23
C LEU A 270 -6.82 0.51 18.07
N HIS A 271 -6.79 0.07 19.34
CA HIS A 271 -7.96 0.00 20.23
C HIS A 271 -7.90 0.96 21.44
N LYS A 272 -7.03 1.98 21.40
CA LYS A 272 -7.06 3.13 22.31
C LYS A 272 -7.58 4.35 21.60
#